data_AF-A0A8T0N0H2-F1
#
_entry.id   AF-A0A8T0N0H2-F1
#
_cell.length_a   1.000
_cell.length_b   1.000
_cell.length_c   1.000
_cell.angle_alpha   90.00
_cell.angle_beta   90.00
_cell.angle_gamma   90.00
#
_symmetry.space_group_name_H-M   'P 1'
#
loop_
_entity.id
_entity.type
_entity.pdbx_description
1 polymer ?
#
loop_
_entity_poly.entity_id
_entity_poly.type
_entity_poly.pdbx_seq_one_letter_code
_entity_poly.pdbx_strand_id
1 'polypeptide(L)'
;MAKKKEKAVNVSGKPRHSNDVNRPNDKKGAGGGAGGGARSAATVRRLKMYKTRPKRDRSGKVLRNDFQSKELPNTRIEPDPRWFGNTRVVGQPQLELFREELQNRLSDNFSVILKERKLPLSLLQDHQKQARAHLLDVEPFEHAFGPKGKRKRPKLTALDYESLLKKADDSQDAFEQKYASSKLPKEEEEDGLRDLVRHTMFEKGQSKRIWGELYKVIDSSDVVVQVLDARDPMGTRCYHLEKHLKENCKHKHLVFLLNKCDLIPAWATKGWLRTLSKDYPTLAFHASINKSFGKGSLLSVLRQFARLKNDKQAISVGFVGYPNVGKSSVINTLRSKSVCKVAPIPGETKVWQYITLTKKIFLIDCPGVVYQNNDSETDIVLKGTSNKFRGCC
;
A
#
# COMPACT_ATOMS: atom_id res chain seq x y z
N MET A 1 -17.20 -43.47 11.84
CA MET A 1 -16.03 -42.59 12.05
C MET A 1 -14.94 -42.94 11.03
N ALA A 2 -14.83 -42.17 9.94
CA ALA A 2 -13.77 -42.35 8.95
C ALA A 2 -12.92 -41.08 8.89
N LYS A 3 -11.71 -41.10 9.44
CA LYS A 3 -10.73 -40.03 9.29
C LYS A 3 -10.30 -39.99 7.82
N LYS A 4 -10.86 -39.06 7.03
CA LYS A 4 -10.33 -38.70 5.71
C LYS A 4 -8.89 -38.19 5.92
N LYS A 5 -7.90 -39.03 5.57
CA LYS A 5 -6.50 -38.60 5.39
C LYS A 5 -6.48 -37.58 4.24
N GLU A 6 -6.24 -36.31 4.55
CA GLU A 6 -5.89 -35.32 3.52
C GLU A 6 -4.64 -35.82 2.77
N LYS A 7 -4.73 -35.85 1.43
CA LYS A 7 -3.59 -36.23 0.57
C LYS A 7 -2.44 -35.25 0.80
N ALA A 8 -1.24 -35.79 1.07
CA ALA A 8 -0.02 -35.00 1.13
C ALA A 8 0.21 -34.35 -0.25
N VAL A 9 0.26 -33.03 -0.30
CA VAL A 9 0.64 -32.28 -1.50
C VAL A 9 2.12 -32.56 -1.75
N ASN A 10 2.39 -33.41 -2.73
CA ASN A 10 3.75 -33.80 -3.11
C ASN A 10 4.38 -32.64 -3.89
N VAL A 11 5.04 -31.71 -3.19
CA VAL A 11 5.85 -30.68 -3.84
C VAL A 11 7.24 -31.27 -4.00
N SER A 12 7.57 -31.82 -5.17
CA SER A 12 8.91 -32.32 -5.45
C SER A 12 9.95 -31.19 -5.30
N GLY A 13 10.99 -31.39 -4.49
CA GLY A 13 12.10 -30.44 -4.35
C GLY A 13 12.88 -30.56 -3.04
N LYS A 14 14.21 -30.33 -3.10
CA LYS A 14 15.07 -30.28 -1.91
C LYS A 14 14.59 -29.16 -0.97
N PRO A 15 14.53 -29.38 0.36
CA PRO A 15 14.09 -28.35 1.30
C PRO A 15 15.05 -27.16 1.30
N ARG A 16 14.53 -25.96 1.03
CA ARG A 16 15.35 -24.74 0.90
C ARG A 16 15.63 -24.07 2.24
N HIS A 17 14.80 -24.32 3.26
CA HIS A 17 14.93 -23.69 4.56
C HIS A 17 14.34 -24.52 5.71
N SER A 18 14.57 -24.08 6.94
CA SER A 18 14.19 -24.83 8.15
C SER A 18 12.68 -25.06 8.36
N ASN A 19 11.80 -24.20 7.83
CA ASN A 19 10.34 -24.33 7.91
C ASN A 19 9.72 -24.97 6.64
N ASP A 20 10.53 -25.58 5.77
CA ASP A 20 10.06 -26.11 4.48
C ASP A 20 9.16 -27.32 4.72
N VAL A 21 8.09 -27.44 3.94
CA VAL A 21 7.12 -28.54 4.02
C VAL A 21 7.74 -29.83 3.48
N ASN A 22 8.69 -29.70 2.53
CA ASN A 22 9.42 -30.82 1.94
C ASN A 22 10.59 -31.31 2.81
N ARG A 23 10.76 -30.72 4.01
CA ARG A 23 11.81 -31.13 4.92
C ARG A 23 11.42 -32.48 5.56
N PRO A 24 12.22 -33.54 5.39
CA PRO A 24 11.98 -34.78 6.10
C PRO A 24 12.03 -34.52 7.60
N ASN A 25 11.11 -35.12 8.34
CA ASN A 25 11.10 -35.07 9.79
C ASN A 25 12.20 -36.03 10.27
N ASP A 26 13.47 -35.64 10.08
CA ASP A 26 14.63 -36.49 10.32
C ASP A 26 14.69 -36.88 11.80
N LYS A 27 14.23 -38.11 12.08
CA LYS A 27 14.43 -38.82 13.34
C LYS A 27 15.86 -39.33 13.52
N LYS A 28 16.74 -39.16 12.52
CA LYS A 28 18.14 -39.62 12.59
C LYS A 28 19.07 -38.41 12.65
N GLY A 29 19.37 -37.98 13.87
CA GLY A 29 20.45 -37.03 14.13
C GLY A 29 21.80 -37.68 13.86
N ALA A 30 22.67 -36.97 13.15
CA ALA A 30 24.10 -37.23 13.17
C ALA A 30 24.67 -36.61 14.47
N GLY A 31 25.31 -37.43 15.29
CA GLY A 31 26.01 -37.03 16.51
C GLY A 31 25.39 -37.62 17.77
N GLY A 32 26.01 -38.69 18.26
CA GLY A 32 25.64 -39.39 19.50
C GLY A 32 25.60 -38.47 20.72
N GLY A 33 24.55 -38.64 21.51
CA GLY A 33 24.27 -37.91 22.73
C GLY A 33 22.79 -38.05 23.05
N ALA A 34 22.47 -38.96 23.97
CA ALA A 34 21.10 -39.29 24.36
C ALA A 34 20.32 -38.03 24.79
N GLY A 35 19.30 -37.67 24.01
CA GLY A 35 18.38 -36.58 24.33
C GLY A 35 17.70 -35.92 23.13
N GLY A 36 16.66 -36.57 22.58
CA GLY A 36 15.54 -35.95 21.85
C GLY A 36 15.83 -35.30 20.48
N GLY A 37 15.24 -35.87 19.41
CA GLY A 37 15.22 -35.39 18.01
C GLY A 37 15.66 -33.93 17.78
N ALA A 38 16.95 -33.74 17.53
CA ALA A 38 17.60 -32.44 17.59
C ALA A 38 17.39 -31.59 16.32
N ARG A 39 17.27 -30.27 16.51
CA ARG A 39 17.20 -29.26 15.45
C ARG A 39 18.47 -29.29 14.58
N SER A 40 18.36 -29.12 13.26
CA SER A 40 19.56 -29.05 12.39
C SER A 40 20.50 -27.89 12.74
N ALA A 41 21.78 -28.01 12.39
CA ALA A 41 22.80 -26.98 12.63
C ALA A 41 22.40 -25.58 12.12
N ALA A 42 21.73 -25.49 10.98
CA ALA A 42 21.21 -24.22 10.45
C ALA A 42 20.10 -23.63 11.34
N THR A 43 19.16 -24.47 11.81
CA THR A 43 18.12 -24.05 12.76
C THR A 43 18.74 -23.61 14.10
N VAL A 44 19.74 -24.33 14.59
CA VAL A 44 20.47 -23.97 15.82
C VAL A 44 21.17 -22.62 15.66
N ARG A 45 21.87 -22.37 14.55
CA ARG A 45 22.50 -21.07 14.25
C ARG A 45 21.48 -19.92 14.23
N ARG A 46 20.35 -20.10 13.54
CA ARG A 46 19.27 -19.09 13.51
C ARG A 46 18.70 -18.80 14.89
N LEU A 47 18.45 -19.83 15.71
CA LEU A 47 17.89 -19.62 17.05
C LEU A 47 18.90 -19.00 18.01
N LYS A 48 20.20 -19.27 17.83
CA LYS A 48 21.27 -18.61 18.60
C LYS A 48 21.30 -17.10 18.33
N MET A 49 20.90 -16.62 17.15
CA MET A 49 20.81 -15.19 16.83
C MET A 49 19.96 -14.40 17.84
N TYR A 50 18.82 -14.93 18.28
CA TYR A 50 17.97 -14.23 19.26
C TYR A 50 18.58 -14.18 20.69
N LYS A 51 19.67 -14.90 20.92
CA LYS A 51 20.36 -14.99 22.21
C LYS A 51 21.75 -14.38 22.18
N THR A 52 22.22 -13.84 21.05
CA THR A 52 23.55 -13.24 20.99
C THR A 52 23.60 -11.99 21.87
N ARG A 53 24.64 -11.91 22.69
CA ARG A 53 24.92 -10.79 23.59
C ARG A 53 26.43 -10.54 23.59
N PRO A 54 26.88 -9.30 23.86
CA PRO A 54 28.30 -9.01 23.99
C PRO A 54 28.89 -9.86 25.12
N LYS A 55 29.98 -10.58 24.83
CA LYS A 55 30.73 -11.32 25.85
C LYS A 55 31.63 -10.35 26.59
N ARG A 56 31.66 -10.43 27.91
CA ARG A 56 32.48 -9.59 28.79
C ARG A 56 33.35 -10.45 29.68
N ASP A 57 34.49 -9.90 30.11
CA ASP A 57 35.30 -10.48 31.17
C ASP A 57 34.70 -10.17 32.56
N ARG A 58 35.40 -10.57 33.64
CA ARG A 58 34.98 -10.25 35.02
C ARG A 58 35.06 -8.76 35.34
N SER A 59 35.94 -8.01 34.66
CA SER A 59 36.10 -6.55 34.83
C SER A 59 35.01 -5.74 34.12
N GLY A 60 34.20 -6.37 33.27
CA GLY A 60 33.16 -5.73 32.46
C GLY A 60 33.63 -5.29 31.06
N LYS A 61 34.90 -5.54 30.70
CA LYS A 61 35.46 -5.27 29.36
C LYS A 61 34.83 -6.21 28.33
N VAL A 62 34.31 -5.63 27.25
CA VAL A 62 33.72 -6.40 26.13
C VAL A 62 34.83 -7.13 25.36
N LEU A 63 34.77 -8.46 25.37
CA LEU A 63 35.69 -9.35 24.65
C LEU A 63 35.27 -9.54 23.19
N ARG A 64 33.97 -9.68 22.93
CA ARG A 64 33.44 -9.95 21.58
C ARG A 64 32.01 -9.47 21.44
N ASN A 65 31.73 -8.82 20.31
CA ASN A 65 30.38 -8.49 19.85
C ASN A 65 30.29 -8.70 18.32
N ASP A 66 29.25 -9.39 17.84
CA ASP A 66 29.22 -9.93 16.47
C ASP A 66 28.95 -8.86 15.37
N PHE A 67 28.34 -7.71 15.71
CA PHE A 67 28.01 -6.64 14.74
C PHE A 67 28.52 -5.24 15.13
N GLN A 68 29.40 -5.16 16.14
CA GLN A 68 29.96 -3.90 16.63
C GLN A 68 31.48 -4.03 16.79
N SER A 69 32.16 -4.32 15.68
CA SER A 69 33.61 -4.25 15.62
C SER A 69 34.06 -2.79 15.71
N LYS A 70 35.12 -2.53 16.49
CA LYS A 70 35.76 -1.20 16.55
C LYS A 70 36.89 -1.04 15.54
N GLU A 71 37.27 -2.14 14.89
CA GLU A 71 38.33 -2.17 13.88
C GLU A 71 37.84 -1.46 12.62
N LEU A 72 38.63 -0.50 12.14
CA LEU A 72 38.37 0.20 10.89
C LEU A 72 38.85 -0.67 9.72
N PRO A 73 37.97 -1.01 8.76
CA PRO A 73 38.39 -1.75 7.58
C PRO A 73 39.23 -0.87 6.67
N ASN A 74 40.09 -1.48 5.86
CA ASN A 74 40.73 -0.79 4.75
C ASN A 74 39.67 -0.45 3.68
N THR A 75 39.53 0.83 3.35
CA THR A 75 38.51 1.34 2.41
C THR A 75 39.06 1.62 1.00
N ARG A 76 40.32 1.26 0.72
CA ARG A 76 40.91 1.44 -0.61
C ARG A 76 40.16 0.62 -1.67
N ILE A 77 39.79 1.27 -2.76
CA ILE A 77 39.18 0.62 -3.93
C ILE A 77 40.28 0.43 -4.97
N GLU A 78 40.52 -0.82 -5.39
CA GLU A 78 41.57 -1.19 -6.35
C GLU A 78 41.23 -0.72 -7.76
N PRO A 79 42.08 0.05 -8.46
CA PRO A 79 41.75 0.55 -9.79
C PRO A 79 41.56 -0.60 -10.80
N ASP A 80 40.39 -0.67 -11.43
CA ASP A 80 40.05 -1.68 -12.44
C ASP A 80 39.45 -1.00 -13.69
N PRO A 81 40.02 -1.21 -14.91
CA PRO A 81 39.47 -0.68 -16.16
C PRO A 81 38.01 -1.04 -16.41
N ARG A 82 37.51 -2.14 -15.83
CA ARG A 82 36.11 -2.60 -15.96
C ARG A 82 35.10 -1.59 -15.42
N TRP A 83 35.50 -0.70 -14.52
CA TRP A 83 34.60 0.33 -13.98
C TRP A 83 34.14 1.32 -15.03
N PHE A 84 34.97 1.54 -16.06
CA PHE A 84 34.70 2.50 -17.13
C PHE A 84 33.99 1.86 -18.32
N GLY A 85 33.74 0.55 -18.29
CA GLY A 85 33.00 -0.17 -19.33
C GLY A 85 31.48 -0.08 -19.14
N ASN A 86 30.74 -0.19 -20.23
CA ASN A 86 29.27 -0.25 -20.19
C ASN A 86 28.80 -1.53 -19.47
N THR A 87 28.16 -1.38 -18.31
CA THR A 87 27.68 -2.51 -17.49
C THR A 87 26.37 -3.12 -17.98
N ARG A 88 25.51 -2.34 -18.65
CA ARG A 88 24.23 -2.78 -19.20
C ARG A 88 23.96 -2.07 -20.54
N VAL A 89 23.81 -2.85 -21.60
CA VAL A 89 23.51 -2.36 -22.95
C VAL A 89 22.23 -3.05 -23.43
N VAL A 90 21.32 -2.30 -24.04
CA VAL A 90 20.06 -2.80 -24.62
C VAL A 90 19.97 -2.27 -26.05
N GLY A 91 19.70 -3.14 -27.01
CA GLY A 91 19.49 -2.72 -28.39
C GLY A 91 18.11 -2.07 -28.58
N GLN A 92 18.01 -1.17 -29.56
CA GLN A 92 16.78 -0.44 -29.88
C GLN A 92 15.58 -1.36 -30.22
N PRO A 93 15.69 -2.39 -31.09
CA PRO A 93 14.53 -3.21 -31.43
C PRO A 93 14.03 -4.05 -30.24
N GLN A 94 14.93 -4.48 -29.36
CA GLN A 94 14.54 -5.19 -28.14
C GLN A 94 13.86 -4.26 -27.14
N LEU A 95 14.24 -2.98 -27.10
CA LEU A 95 13.61 -1.97 -26.25
C LEU A 95 12.17 -1.71 -26.69
N GLU A 96 11.94 -1.59 -27.99
CA GLU A 96 10.62 -1.32 -28.56
C GLU A 96 9.67 -2.50 -28.32
N LEU A 97 10.11 -3.72 -28.63
CA LEU A 97 9.36 -4.93 -28.30
C LEU A 97 9.04 -5.03 -26.80
N PHE A 98 10.02 -4.72 -25.94
CA PHE A 98 9.82 -4.72 -24.49
C PHE A 98 8.77 -3.68 -24.05
N ARG A 99 8.77 -2.50 -24.66
CA ARG A 99 7.78 -1.43 -24.36
C ARG A 99 6.38 -1.88 -24.73
N GLU A 100 6.20 -2.40 -25.94
CA GLU A 100 4.91 -2.88 -26.43
C GLU A 100 4.35 -4.02 -25.57
N GLU A 101 5.17 -5.05 -25.31
CA GLU A 101 4.75 -6.18 -24.48
C GLU A 101 4.39 -5.74 -23.06
N LEU A 102 5.19 -4.87 -22.45
CA LEU A 102 4.97 -4.45 -21.07
C LEU A 102 3.76 -3.53 -20.95
N GLN A 103 3.49 -2.68 -21.93
CA GLN A 103 2.28 -1.85 -21.99
C GLN A 103 1.02 -2.71 -22.16
N ASN A 104 1.07 -3.72 -23.03
CA ASN A 104 -0.03 -4.67 -23.24
C ASN A 104 -0.32 -5.52 -22.00
N ARG A 105 0.69 -5.83 -21.18
CA ARG A 105 0.51 -6.57 -19.93
C ARG A 105 0.06 -5.67 -18.79
N LEU A 106 0.62 -4.47 -18.65
CA LEU A 106 0.23 -3.51 -17.60
C LEU A 106 -1.20 -2.97 -17.76
N SER A 107 -1.77 -3.00 -18.96
CA SER A 107 -3.17 -2.63 -19.16
C SER A 107 -4.16 -3.63 -18.57
N ASP A 108 -3.75 -4.89 -18.36
CA ASP A 108 -4.54 -5.91 -17.69
C ASP A 108 -4.30 -5.89 -16.17
N ASN A 109 -5.35 -5.57 -15.42
CA ASN A 109 -5.32 -5.49 -13.95
C ASN A 109 -5.21 -6.85 -13.25
N PHE A 110 -5.35 -7.96 -13.99
CA PHE A 110 -5.17 -9.31 -13.46
C PHE A 110 -3.76 -9.87 -13.72
N SER A 111 -2.98 -9.21 -14.57
CA SER A 111 -1.62 -9.62 -14.86
C SER A 111 -0.65 -9.15 -13.75
N VAL A 112 0.36 -9.96 -13.45
CA VAL A 112 1.28 -9.69 -12.34
C VAL A 112 2.72 -9.88 -12.78
N ILE A 113 3.53 -8.84 -12.59
CA ILE A 113 4.98 -8.89 -12.84
C ILE A 113 5.69 -9.47 -11.60
N LEU A 114 6.43 -10.56 -11.78
CA LEU A 114 7.07 -11.27 -10.67
C LEU A 114 8.46 -10.73 -10.29
N LYS A 115 9.25 -10.30 -11.28
CA LYS A 115 10.67 -9.92 -11.10
C LYS A 115 10.96 -8.50 -11.53
N GLU A 116 10.17 -7.55 -11.05
CA GLU A 116 10.31 -6.13 -11.38
C GLU A 116 11.72 -5.57 -11.16
N ARG A 117 12.40 -5.97 -10.07
CA ARG A 117 13.75 -5.47 -9.74
C ARG A 117 14.82 -5.77 -10.80
N LYS A 118 14.59 -6.77 -11.66
CA LYS A 118 15.52 -7.12 -12.74
C LYS A 118 15.19 -6.42 -14.06
N LEU A 119 14.00 -5.82 -14.16
CA LEU A 119 13.51 -5.19 -15.39
C LEU A 119 13.83 -3.69 -15.38
N PRO A 120 14.25 -3.12 -16.52
CA PRO A 120 14.57 -1.70 -16.63
C PRO A 120 13.28 -0.85 -16.78
N LEU A 121 12.47 -0.80 -15.73
CA LEU A 121 11.17 -0.10 -15.73
C LEU A 121 11.27 1.42 -15.92
N SER A 122 12.46 2.01 -15.70
CA SER A 122 12.72 3.43 -15.99
C SER A 122 12.65 3.75 -17.48
N LEU A 123 12.93 2.77 -18.36
CA LEU A 123 12.92 2.96 -19.81
C LEU A 123 11.51 3.01 -20.42
N LEU A 124 10.47 2.80 -19.60
CA LEU A 124 9.07 2.82 -20.03
C LEU A 124 8.46 4.23 -20.04
N GLN A 125 9.01 5.16 -19.25
CA GLN A 125 8.47 6.52 -19.13
C GLN A 125 9.18 7.45 -20.09
N ASP A 126 8.61 7.64 -21.27
CA ASP A 126 8.99 8.79 -22.09
C ASP A 126 8.59 10.06 -21.33
N HIS A 127 9.50 11.02 -21.25
CA HIS A 127 9.21 12.29 -20.58
C HIS A 127 8.05 12.94 -21.32
N GLN A 128 6.97 13.30 -20.60
CA GLN A 128 5.90 14.08 -21.19
C GLN A 128 6.53 15.32 -21.82
N LYS A 129 6.38 15.48 -23.14
CA LYS A 129 6.83 16.69 -23.84
C LYS A 129 6.28 17.88 -23.06
N GLN A 130 7.17 18.73 -22.55
CA GLN A 130 6.74 19.93 -21.82
C GLN A 130 5.80 20.71 -22.72
N ALA A 131 4.51 20.76 -22.34
CA ALA A 131 3.47 21.33 -23.19
C ALA A 131 3.57 22.87 -23.31
N ARG A 132 4.41 23.50 -22.49
CA ARG A 132 4.63 24.96 -22.49
C ARG A 132 6.12 25.25 -22.45
N ALA A 133 6.56 26.17 -23.30
CA ALA A 133 7.92 26.69 -23.26
C ALA A 133 8.21 27.36 -21.90
N HIS A 134 9.43 27.20 -21.40
CA HIS A 134 9.87 27.83 -20.16
C HIS A 134 10.04 29.34 -20.38
N LEU A 135 8.98 30.11 -20.07
CA LEU A 135 8.93 31.56 -20.31
C LEU A 135 10.07 32.33 -19.64
N LEU A 136 10.62 31.82 -18.52
CA LEU A 136 11.71 32.46 -17.78
C LEU A 136 13.05 32.40 -18.51
N ASP A 137 13.23 31.45 -19.44
CA ASP A 137 14.45 31.39 -20.27
C ASP A 137 14.45 32.52 -21.31
N VAL A 138 13.27 33.02 -21.66
CA VAL A 138 13.07 34.08 -22.67
C VAL A 138 12.91 35.45 -22.01
N GLU A 139 12.11 35.54 -20.94
CA GLU A 139 11.84 36.78 -20.21
C GLU A 139 11.98 36.56 -18.69
N PRO A 140 13.16 36.84 -18.12
CA PRO A 140 13.35 36.90 -16.67
C PRO A 140 12.45 37.97 -16.03
N PHE A 141 12.06 37.75 -14.77
CA PHE A 141 11.15 38.66 -14.05
C PHE A 141 11.64 40.12 -14.01
N GLU A 142 12.94 40.36 -13.81
CA GLU A 142 13.53 41.71 -13.81
C GLU A 142 13.30 42.47 -15.13
N HIS A 143 13.20 41.74 -16.24
CA HIS A 143 12.97 42.31 -17.56
C HIS A 143 11.49 42.44 -17.91
N ALA A 144 10.63 41.60 -17.34
CA ALA A 144 9.18 41.66 -17.53
C ALA A 144 8.54 42.81 -16.74
N PHE A 145 8.97 43.05 -15.50
CA PHE A 145 8.40 44.08 -14.62
C PHE A 145 9.43 44.61 -13.61
N GLY A 146 9.36 45.90 -13.27
CA GLY A 146 10.24 46.56 -12.30
C GLY A 146 11.18 47.61 -12.93
N PRO A 147 12.15 48.13 -12.15
CA PRO A 147 13.01 49.25 -12.58
C PRO A 147 13.87 48.94 -13.82
N LYS A 148 14.25 47.66 -13.99
CA LYS A 148 15.00 47.15 -15.15
C LYS A 148 14.09 46.57 -16.26
N GLY A 149 12.80 46.91 -16.23
CA GLY A 149 11.80 46.44 -17.17
C GLY A 149 12.13 46.82 -18.61
N LYS A 150 12.41 45.80 -19.44
CA LYS A 150 12.69 45.96 -20.88
C LYS A 150 11.43 45.76 -21.73
N ARG A 151 10.38 45.13 -21.18
CA ARG A 151 9.13 44.85 -21.89
C ARG A 151 8.33 46.13 -22.12
N LYS A 152 8.23 46.57 -23.38
CA LYS A 152 7.46 47.76 -23.79
C LYS A 152 6.09 47.47 -24.37
N ARG A 153 5.86 46.27 -24.91
CA ARG A 153 4.58 45.87 -25.54
C ARG A 153 4.10 44.53 -24.98
N PRO A 154 2.79 44.34 -24.80
CA PRO A 154 2.24 43.05 -24.43
C PRO A 154 2.26 42.09 -25.63
N LYS A 155 2.51 40.81 -25.36
CA LYS A 155 2.26 39.74 -26.33
C LYS A 155 0.77 39.40 -26.26
N LEU A 156 -0.01 39.98 -27.16
CA LEU A 156 -1.45 39.71 -27.25
C LEU A 156 -1.69 38.41 -28.03
N THR A 157 -2.70 37.65 -27.62
CA THR A 157 -3.13 36.43 -28.34
C THR A 157 -4.17 36.73 -29.42
N ALA A 158 -4.56 38.01 -29.58
CA ALA A 158 -5.52 38.50 -30.55
C ALA A 158 -4.76 39.31 -31.62
N LEU A 159 -5.13 39.11 -32.89
CA LEU A 159 -4.52 39.80 -34.03
C LEU A 159 -5.27 41.12 -34.33
N ASP A 160 -6.60 41.09 -34.22
CA ASP A 160 -7.48 42.20 -34.57
C ASP A 160 -8.33 42.68 -33.39
N TYR A 161 -8.80 43.93 -33.45
CA TYR A 161 -9.64 44.53 -32.40
C TYR A 161 -10.95 43.76 -32.20
N GLU A 162 -11.58 43.31 -33.28
CA GLU A 162 -12.80 42.50 -33.21
C GLU A 162 -12.55 41.16 -32.48
N SER A 163 -11.40 40.52 -32.71
CA SER A 163 -11.02 39.28 -32.04
C SER A 163 -10.72 39.47 -30.55
N LEU A 164 -10.29 40.68 -30.16
CA LEU A 164 -10.08 41.04 -28.76
C LEU A 164 -11.42 41.30 -28.05
N LEU A 165 -12.37 41.98 -28.70
CA LEU A 165 -13.72 42.20 -28.17
C LEU A 165 -14.44 40.89 -27.91
N LYS A 166 -14.45 39.98 -28.89
CA LYS A 166 -15.06 38.64 -28.71
C LYS A 166 -14.49 37.89 -27.51
N LYS A 167 -13.15 37.93 -27.32
CA LYS A 167 -12.51 37.31 -26.15
C LYS A 167 -12.87 37.99 -24.83
N ALA A 168 -13.08 39.31 -24.84
CA ALA A 168 -13.49 40.05 -23.66
C ALA A 168 -14.92 39.66 -23.26
N ASP A 169 -15.82 39.57 -24.24
CA ASP A 169 -17.20 39.12 -24.04
C ASP A 169 -17.23 37.68 -23.53
N ASP A 170 -16.50 36.75 -24.17
CA ASP A 170 -16.39 35.35 -23.72
C ASP A 170 -15.85 35.24 -22.28
N SER A 171 -14.87 36.10 -21.93
CA SER A 171 -14.30 36.14 -20.59
C SER A 171 -15.28 36.70 -19.57
N GLN A 172 -16.10 37.67 -19.96
CA GLN A 172 -17.14 38.24 -19.12
C GLN A 172 -18.25 37.22 -18.89
N ASP A 173 -18.71 36.54 -19.93
CA ASP A 173 -19.69 35.46 -19.83
C ASP A 173 -19.19 34.33 -18.93
N ALA A 174 -17.92 33.93 -19.09
CA ALA A 174 -17.31 32.91 -18.24
C ALA A 174 -17.19 33.36 -16.77
N PHE A 175 -16.90 34.64 -16.54
CA PHE A 175 -16.88 35.22 -15.21
C PHE A 175 -18.28 35.22 -14.60
N GLU A 176 -19.28 35.73 -15.32
CA GLU A 176 -20.67 35.77 -14.88
C GLU A 176 -21.21 34.38 -14.58
N GLN A 177 -20.94 33.38 -15.42
CA GLN A 177 -21.34 31.99 -15.15
C GLN A 177 -20.68 31.43 -13.88
N LYS A 178 -19.40 31.76 -13.65
CA LYS A 178 -18.67 31.30 -12.46
C LYS A 178 -19.21 31.96 -11.18
N TYR A 179 -19.53 33.26 -11.24
CA TYR A 179 -20.00 34.02 -10.08
C TYR A 179 -21.53 33.94 -9.87
N ALA A 180 -22.30 33.61 -10.89
CA ALA A 180 -23.73 33.32 -10.76
C ALA A 180 -23.98 31.98 -10.05
N SER A 181 -23.07 31.01 -10.22
CA SER A 181 -23.15 29.69 -9.57
C SER A 181 -22.55 29.67 -8.16
N SER A 182 -21.51 30.47 -7.90
CA SER A 182 -21.03 30.71 -6.54
C SER A 182 -21.83 31.87 -5.92
N LYS A 183 -22.89 31.58 -5.16
CA LYS A 183 -23.38 32.56 -4.17
C LYS A 183 -22.15 33.13 -3.45
N LEU A 184 -22.05 34.46 -3.43
CA LEU A 184 -20.91 35.16 -2.86
C LEU A 184 -20.61 34.62 -1.45
N PRO A 185 -19.35 34.29 -1.11
CA PRO A 185 -18.95 34.00 0.27
C PRO A 185 -19.09 35.21 1.21
N LYS A 186 -19.51 36.37 0.68
CA LYS A 186 -19.59 37.64 1.42
C LYS A 186 -20.77 37.73 2.37
N GLU A 187 -21.83 36.93 2.19
CA GLU A 187 -22.98 36.98 3.11
C GLU A 187 -22.63 36.39 4.49
N GLU A 188 -21.63 35.50 4.61
CA GLU A 188 -21.24 34.92 5.90
C GLU A 188 -20.31 35.83 6.74
N GLU A 189 -19.58 36.76 6.11
CA GLU A 189 -18.69 37.69 6.83
C GLU A 189 -19.42 38.94 7.37
N GLU A 190 -20.60 39.27 6.85
CA GLU A 190 -21.34 40.50 7.20
C GLU A 190 -22.03 40.40 8.58
N ASP A 191 -22.39 39.20 9.05
CA ASP A 191 -23.07 38.97 10.32
C ASP A 191 -22.12 38.79 11.53
N GLY A 192 -20.80 38.79 11.32
CA GLY A 192 -19.79 38.60 12.37
C GLY A 192 -19.83 37.24 13.09
N LEU A 193 -20.68 36.32 12.62
CA LEU A 193 -20.86 34.98 13.18
C LEU A 193 -19.85 34.02 12.56
N ARG A 194 -18.85 33.60 13.35
CA ARG A 194 -17.91 32.56 12.91
C ARG A 194 -18.52 31.18 13.10
N ASP A 195 -18.32 30.33 12.11
CA ASP A 195 -18.59 28.91 12.23
C ASP A 195 -17.87 28.30 13.44
N LEU A 196 -18.56 27.39 14.13
CA LEU A 196 -18.02 26.65 15.25
C LEU A 196 -16.77 25.87 14.82
N VAL A 197 -15.73 25.91 15.66
CA VAL A 197 -14.49 25.17 15.42
C VAL A 197 -14.81 23.67 15.35
N ARG A 198 -14.37 23.02 14.27
CA ARG A 198 -14.54 21.58 14.07
C ARG A 198 -14.03 20.80 15.28
N HIS A 199 -14.84 19.85 15.74
CA HIS A 199 -14.49 19.09 16.94
C HIS A 199 -13.27 18.18 16.68
N THR A 200 -12.31 18.15 17.60
CA THR A 200 -11.06 17.34 17.53
C THR A 200 -11.30 15.82 17.37
N MET A 201 -12.53 15.36 17.52
CA MET A 201 -12.90 13.96 17.29
C MET A 201 -12.85 13.57 15.82
N PHE A 202 -13.05 14.52 14.90
CA PHE A 202 -13.00 14.29 13.45
C PHE A 202 -11.57 14.14 12.92
N GLU A 203 -10.56 14.59 13.68
CA GLU A 203 -9.15 14.37 13.38
C GLU A 203 -8.66 12.97 13.80
N LYS A 204 -9.46 12.23 14.59
CA LYS A 204 -9.10 10.86 14.99
C LYS A 204 -9.06 9.95 13.77
N GLY A 205 -7.96 9.24 13.61
CA GLY A 205 -7.69 8.43 12.41
C GLY A 205 -6.67 9.04 11.46
N GLN A 206 -6.37 10.34 11.59
CA GLN A 206 -5.40 11.07 10.77
C GLN A 206 -4.05 11.31 11.48
N SER A 207 -3.88 10.79 12.70
CA SER A 207 -2.66 10.98 13.49
C SER A 207 -1.41 10.43 12.77
N LYS A 208 -0.30 11.18 12.82
CA LYS A 208 1.03 10.75 12.33
C LYS A 208 1.42 9.35 12.84
N ARG A 209 1.02 9.00 14.06
CA ARG A 209 1.24 7.66 14.62
C ARG A 209 0.56 6.58 13.78
N ILE A 210 -0.72 6.75 13.45
CA ILE A 210 -1.51 5.77 12.70
C ILE A 210 -0.97 5.64 11.27
N TRP A 211 -0.59 6.76 10.65
CA TRP A 211 0.08 6.77 9.36
C TRP A 211 1.44 6.07 9.39
N GLY A 212 2.23 6.28 10.44
CA GLY A 212 3.48 5.56 10.64
C GLY A 212 3.28 4.04 10.74
N GLU A 213 2.21 3.59 11.42
CA GLU A 213 1.84 2.17 11.46
C GLU A 213 1.38 1.65 10.10
N LEU A 214 0.59 2.42 9.36
CA LEU A 214 0.15 2.08 8.01
C LEU A 214 1.33 1.86 7.06
N TYR A 215 2.28 2.79 7.00
CA TYR A 215 3.43 2.65 6.10
C TYR A 215 4.34 1.49 6.50
N LYS A 216 4.46 1.14 7.79
CA LYS A 216 5.15 -0.09 8.23
C LYS A 216 4.48 -1.35 7.69
N VAL A 217 3.14 -1.40 7.74
CA VAL A 217 2.35 -2.53 7.21
C VAL A 217 2.51 -2.64 5.71
N ILE A 218 2.43 -1.51 4.99
CA ILE A 218 2.65 -1.46 3.55
C ILE A 218 4.07 -1.94 3.23
N ASP A 219 5.09 -1.45 3.92
CA ASP A 219 6.49 -1.85 3.68
C ASP A 219 6.73 -3.34 3.90
N SER A 220 6.16 -3.87 4.99
CA SER A 220 6.35 -5.26 5.36
C SER A 220 5.50 -6.26 4.57
N SER A 221 4.54 -5.80 3.76
CA SER A 221 3.61 -6.66 3.02
C SER A 221 4.02 -6.87 1.57
N ASP A 222 3.77 -8.10 1.10
CA ASP A 222 3.91 -8.51 -0.30
C ASP A 222 2.63 -8.30 -1.11
N VAL A 223 1.49 -8.41 -0.41
CA VAL A 223 0.14 -8.23 -0.93
C VAL A 223 -0.60 -7.34 0.06
N VAL A 224 -1.21 -6.27 -0.44
CA VAL A 224 -2.06 -5.38 0.34
C VAL A 224 -3.50 -5.69 -0.02
N VAL A 225 -4.31 -6.02 0.99
CA VAL A 225 -5.75 -6.21 0.85
C VAL A 225 -6.44 -5.00 1.44
N GLN A 226 -7.09 -4.22 0.57
CA GLN A 226 -7.87 -3.08 1.00
C GLN A 226 -9.31 -3.51 1.25
N VAL A 227 -9.71 -3.44 2.51
CA VAL A 227 -11.05 -3.83 2.97
C VAL A 227 -11.98 -2.64 2.85
N LEU A 228 -13.07 -2.83 2.11
CA LEU A 228 -14.12 -1.84 1.84
C LEU A 228 -15.43 -2.29 2.50
N ASP A 229 -16.28 -1.33 2.89
CA ASP A 229 -17.64 -1.63 3.35
C ASP A 229 -18.58 -1.74 2.15
N ALA A 230 -19.35 -2.83 2.05
CA ALA A 230 -20.23 -3.08 0.91
C ALA A 230 -21.36 -2.06 0.74
N ARG A 231 -21.73 -1.35 1.82
CA ARG A 231 -22.79 -0.32 1.79
C ARG A 231 -22.36 0.93 1.03
N ASP A 232 -21.11 1.33 1.22
CA ASP A 232 -20.49 2.47 0.54
C ASP A 232 -19.00 2.17 0.27
N PRO A 233 -18.69 1.39 -0.79
CA PRO A 233 -17.32 1.06 -1.10
C PRO A 233 -16.53 2.26 -1.62
N MET A 234 -17.18 3.24 -2.23
CA MET A 234 -16.51 4.42 -2.80
C MET A 234 -16.10 5.41 -1.70
N GLY A 235 -16.94 5.63 -0.70
CA GLY A 235 -16.58 6.47 0.45
C GLY A 235 -15.58 5.83 1.40
N THR A 236 -15.52 4.49 1.46
CA THR A 236 -14.53 3.74 2.25
C THR A 236 -13.28 3.33 1.45
N ARG A 237 -13.20 3.73 0.17
CA ARG A 237 -12.01 3.56 -0.67
C ARG A 237 -10.99 4.66 -0.38
N CYS A 238 -9.73 4.33 -0.62
CA CYS A 238 -8.63 5.27 -0.45
C CYS A 238 -7.77 5.34 -1.71
N TYR A 239 -7.98 6.41 -2.47
CA TYR A 239 -7.19 6.74 -3.64
C TYR A 239 -5.76 7.17 -3.30
N HIS A 240 -5.53 7.80 -2.13
CA HIS A 240 -4.19 8.20 -1.72
C HIS A 240 -3.26 6.99 -1.56
N LEU A 241 -3.76 5.92 -0.93
CA LEU A 241 -3.04 4.66 -0.79
C LEU A 241 -2.76 4.00 -2.15
N GLU A 242 -3.77 3.96 -3.02
CA GLU A 242 -3.65 3.40 -4.37
C GLU A 242 -2.59 4.14 -5.20
N LYS A 243 -2.62 5.48 -5.16
CA LYS A 243 -1.64 6.34 -5.83
C LYS A 243 -0.23 6.08 -5.27
N HIS A 244 -0.10 6.06 -3.94
CA HIS A 244 1.18 5.79 -3.29
C HIS A 244 1.74 4.41 -3.68
N LEU A 245 0.90 3.38 -3.75
CA LEU A 245 1.31 2.03 -4.18
C LEU A 245 1.74 2.01 -5.65
N LYS A 246 1.00 2.65 -6.54
CA LYS A 246 1.33 2.75 -7.98
C LYS A 246 2.63 3.50 -8.25
N GLU A 247 2.90 4.56 -7.51
CA GLU A 247 4.08 5.40 -7.69
C GLU A 247 5.32 4.79 -7.03
N ASN A 248 5.21 4.37 -5.77
CA ASN A 248 6.38 4.01 -4.95
C ASN A 248 6.58 2.49 -4.78
N CYS A 249 5.54 1.68 -4.96
CA CYS A 249 5.53 0.27 -4.57
C CYS A 249 4.93 -0.67 -5.63
N LYS A 250 5.32 -0.52 -6.91
CA LYS A 250 4.78 -1.30 -8.06
C LYS A 250 4.80 -2.83 -7.84
N HIS A 251 5.82 -3.34 -7.17
CA HIS A 251 6.01 -4.76 -6.86
C HIS A 251 5.04 -5.36 -5.82
N LYS A 252 4.20 -4.53 -5.21
CA LYS A 252 3.18 -4.95 -4.24
C LYS A 252 1.84 -5.08 -4.95
N HIS A 253 1.12 -6.16 -4.65
CA HIS A 253 -0.17 -6.42 -5.28
C HIS A 253 -1.29 -5.85 -4.41
N LEU A 254 -2.19 -5.09 -5.01
CA LEU A 254 -3.38 -4.57 -4.35
C LEU A 254 -4.61 -5.39 -4.73
N VAL A 255 -5.38 -5.81 -3.73
CA VAL A 255 -6.64 -6.56 -3.91
C VAL A 255 -7.73 -5.89 -3.09
N PHE A 256 -8.91 -5.72 -3.67
CA PHE A 256 -10.07 -5.21 -2.94
C PHE A 256 -10.86 -6.34 -2.30
N LEU A 257 -11.27 -6.11 -1.05
CA LEU A 257 -12.13 -7.02 -0.30
C LEU A 257 -13.38 -6.27 0.15
N LEU A 258 -14.47 -6.51 -0.55
CA LEU A 258 -15.78 -5.95 -0.22
C LEU A 258 -16.37 -6.75 0.94
N ASN A 259 -16.36 -6.20 2.15
CA ASN A 259 -16.85 -6.84 3.36
C ASN A 259 -18.24 -6.33 3.75
N LYS A 260 -18.95 -7.08 4.59
CA LYS A 260 -20.34 -6.82 5.02
C LYS A 260 -21.38 -6.98 3.89
N CYS A 261 -21.14 -7.91 2.96
CA CYS A 261 -22.08 -8.20 1.86
C CYS A 261 -23.44 -8.74 2.35
N ASP A 262 -23.55 -9.12 3.62
CA ASP A 262 -24.81 -9.50 4.28
C ASP A 262 -25.76 -8.33 4.51
N LEU A 263 -25.25 -7.09 4.55
CA LEU A 263 -26.05 -5.89 4.80
C LEU A 263 -26.68 -5.30 3.53
N ILE A 264 -26.30 -5.79 2.36
CA ILE A 264 -26.80 -5.31 1.07
C ILE A 264 -27.36 -6.47 0.26
N PRO A 265 -28.32 -6.23 -0.64
CA PRO A 265 -28.86 -7.28 -1.49
C PRO A 265 -27.81 -7.83 -2.46
N ALA A 266 -27.97 -9.08 -2.88
CA ALA A 266 -27.01 -9.78 -3.73
C ALA A 266 -26.76 -9.09 -5.08
N TRP A 267 -27.79 -8.47 -5.67
CA TRP A 267 -27.66 -7.74 -6.93
C TRP A 267 -26.76 -6.51 -6.79
N ALA A 268 -26.83 -5.80 -5.65
CA ALA A 268 -25.98 -4.65 -5.37
C ALA A 268 -24.52 -5.09 -5.16
N THR A 269 -24.31 -6.19 -4.44
CA THR A 269 -22.97 -6.80 -4.28
C THR A 269 -22.36 -7.14 -5.65
N LYS A 270 -23.14 -7.78 -6.53
CA LYS A 270 -22.72 -8.11 -7.90
C LYS A 270 -22.42 -6.86 -8.74
N GLY A 271 -23.23 -5.81 -8.59
CA GLY A 271 -22.99 -4.51 -9.23
C GLY A 271 -21.65 -3.90 -8.81
N TRP A 272 -21.38 -3.85 -7.51
CA TRP A 272 -20.11 -3.33 -6.99
C TRP A 272 -18.90 -4.15 -7.42
N LEU A 273 -19.00 -5.49 -7.41
CA LEU A 273 -17.97 -6.38 -7.94
C LEU A 273 -17.64 -6.04 -9.40
N ARG A 274 -18.64 -5.81 -10.25
CA ARG A 274 -18.43 -5.47 -11.68
C ARG A 274 -17.75 -4.11 -11.84
N THR A 275 -18.11 -3.12 -11.04
CA THR A 275 -17.51 -1.78 -11.12
C THR A 275 -16.07 -1.79 -10.62
N LEU A 276 -15.82 -2.36 -9.44
CA LEU A 276 -14.51 -2.33 -8.78
C LEU A 276 -13.50 -3.28 -9.44
N SER A 277 -13.95 -4.40 -10.02
CA SER A 277 -13.07 -5.32 -10.76
C SER A 277 -12.48 -4.74 -12.03
N LYS A 278 -13.00 -3.60 -12.51
CA LYS A 278 -12.37 -2.84 -13.59
C LYS A 278 -11.04 -2.23 -13.16
N ASP A 279 -10.89 -1.90 -11.88
CA ASP A 279 -9.69 -1.24 -11.36
C ASP A 279 -8.72 -2.24 -10.73
N TYR A 280 -9.22 -3.11 -9.84
CA TYR A 280 -8.41 -4.10 -9.15
C TYR A 280 -9.21 -5.38 -8.89
N PRO A 281 -8.54 -6.55 -8.78
CA PRO A 281 -9.20 -7.78 -8.40
C PRO A 281 -10.00 -7.60 -7.10
N THR A 282 -11.31 -7.80 -7.19
CA THR A 282 -12.25 -7.54 -6.08
C THR A 282 -12.94 -8.82 -5.65
N LEU A 283 -12.98 -9.08 -4.35
CA LEU A 283 -13.64 -10.24 -3.75
C LEU A 283 -14.74 -9.79 -2.80
N ALA A 284 -15.90 -10.43 -2.87
CA ALA A 284 -16.96 -10.27 -1.87
C ALA A 284 -16.73 -11.18 -0.66
N PHE A 285 -17.02 -10.65 0.52
CA PHE A 285 -16.74 -11.31 1.78
C PHE A 285 -17.80 -10.99 2.84
N HIS A 286 -18.09 -12.00 3.67
CA HIS A 286 -18.85 -11.81 4.90
C HIS A 286 -18.05 -12.42 6.05
N ALA A 287 -17.59 -11.54 6.95
CA ALA A 287 -16.77 -11.90 8.09
C ALA A 287 -17.62 -12.42 9.26
N SER A 288 -17.73 -13.73 9.34
CA SER A 288 -18.26 -14.46 10.50
C SER A 288 -17.38 -15.67 10.79
N ILE A 289 -17.26 -16.09 12.04
CA ILE A 289 -16.45 -17.28 12.41
C ILE A 289 -17.18 -18.56 11.97
N ASN A 290 -18.50 -18.58 12.14
CA ASN A 290 -19.33 -19.77 11.92
C ASN A 290 -19.92 -19.81 10.51
N LYS A 291 -20.45 -18.67 10.03
CA LYS A 291 -21.13 -18.56 8.74
C LYS A 291 -20.42 -17.58 7.82
N SER A 292 -19.21 -17.90 7.38
CA SER A 292 -18.43 -17.01 6.49
C SER A 292 -18.82 -17.16 5.02
N PHE A 293 -18.82 -16.07 4.26
CA PHE A 293 -18.85 -16.09 2.79
C PHE A 293 -17.53 -15.57 2.22
N GLY A 294 -17.09 -16.09 1.07
CA GLY A 294 -15.87 -15.63 0.38
C GLY A 294 -14.54 -16.13 0.96
N LYS A 295 -14.54 -16.82 2.11
CA LYS A 295 -13.35 -17.38 2.77
C LYS A 295 -12.49 -18.25 1.85
N GLY A 296 -13.11 -19.20 1.15
CA GLY A 296 -12.40 -20.10 0.22
C GLY A 296 -11.79 -19.37 -0.96
N SER A 297 -12.48 -18.36 -1.49
CA SER A 297 -12.02 -17.54 -2.61
C SER A 297 -10.78 -16.72 -2.23
N LEU A 298 -10.86 -15.98 -1.11
CA LEU A 298 -9.72 -15.20 -0.60
C LEU A 298 -8.51 -16.11 -0.31
N LEU A 299 -8.74 -17.28 0.31
CA LEU A 299 -7.66 -18.22 0.58
C LEU A 299 -7.04 -18.82 -0.70
N SER A 300 -7.84 -19.03 -1.74
CA SER A 300 -7.36 -19.46 -3.06
C SER A 300 -6.43 -18.42 -3.67
N VAL A 301 -6.85 -17.16 -3.69
CA VAL A 301 -6.05 -16.04 -4.21
C VAL A 301 -4.74 -15.88 -3.44
N LEU A 302 -4.78 -15.89 -2.10
CA LEU A 302 -3.57 -15.80 -1.28
C LEU A 302 -2.61 -16.97 -1.51
N ARG A 303 -3.12 -18.19 -1.73
CA ARG A 303 -2.28 -19.35 -2.08
C ARG A 303 -1.67 -19.21 -3.47
N GLN A 304 -2.38 -18.61 -4.44
CA GLN A 304 -1.82 -18.32 -5.76
C GLN A 304 -0.65 -17.35 -5.65
N PHE A 305 -0.78 -16.26 -4.88
CA PHE A 305 0.33 -15.34 -4.61
C PHE A 305 1.49 -16.03 -3.89
N ALA A 306 1.21 -16.92 -2.93
CA ALA A 306 2.25 -17.69 -2.25
C ALA A 306 2.99 -18.67 -3.20
N ARG A 307 2.32 -19.17 -4.24
CA ARG A 307 2.93 -20.01 -5.27
C ARG A 307 3.75 -19.18 -6.27
N LEU A 308 3.26 -17.99 -6.62
CA LEU A 308 3.94 -17.06 -7.53
C LEU A 308 5.26 -16.54 -6.91
N LYS A 309 5.24 -16.16 -5.62
CA LYS A 309 6.42 -15.70 -4.86
C LYS A 309 7.18 -16.85 -4.19
N ASN A 310 7.55 -17.88 -4.96
CA ASN A 310 8.28 -19.07 -4.45
C ASN A 310 9.79 -18.82 -4.20
N ASP A 311 10.28 -17.63 -4.54
CA ASP A 311 11.60 -17.14 -4.17
C ASP A 311 11.68 -16.78 -2.68
N LYS A 312 10.56 -16.35 -2.09
CA LYS A 312 10.45 -16.06 -0.65
C LYS A 312 10.01 -17.28 0.14
N GLN A 313 10.51 -17.38 1.38
CA GLN A 313 10.11 -18.41 2.34
C GLN A 313 8.61 -18.32 2.71
N ALA A 314 8.13 -17.10 2.89
CA ALA A 314 6.75 -16.81 3.24
C ALA A 314 6.35 -15.45 2.67
N ILE A 315 5.06 -15.29 2.40
CA ILE A 315 4.47 -14.03 2.00
C ILE A 315 3.77 -13.37 3.19
N SER A 316 3.82 -12.04 3.21
CA SER A 316 3.09 -11.22 4.19
C SER A 316 1.92 -10.50 3.51
N VAL A 317 0.74 -10.59 4.09
CA VAL A 317 -0.50 -9.99 3.57
C VAL A 317 -0.99 -8.93 4.54
N GLY A 318 -0.98 -7.67 4.13
CA GLY A 318 -1.43 -6.55 4.96
C GLY A 318 -2.90 -6.21 4.72
N PHE A 319 -3.70 -6.09 5.78
CA PHE A 319 -5.09 -5.63 5.70
C PHE A 319 -5.16 -4.13 6.02
N VAL A 320 -5.59 -3.33 5.06
CA VAL A 320 -5.70 -1.86 5.18
C VAL A 320 -7.13 -1.43 4.86
N GLY A 321 -7.57 -0.29 5.40
CA GLY A 321 -8.90 0.26 5.15
C GLY A 321 -9.41 1.12 6.29
N TYR A 322 -10.56 1.76 6.08
CA TYR A 322 -11.21 2.64 7.05
C TYR A 322 -11.46 1.94 8.41
N PRO A 323 -11.59 2.70 9.52
CA PRO A 323 -12.13 2.15 10.76
C PRO A 323 -13.45 1.40 10.53
N ASN A 324 -13.75 0.39 11.36
CA ASN A 324 -15.03 -0.34 11.34
C ASN A 324 -15.45 -1.07 10.04
N VAL A 325 -14.62 -1.10 9.00
CA VAL A 325 -14.87 -1.93 7.79
C VAL A 325 -14.77 -3.43 8.05
N GLY A 326 -14.18 -3.84 9.18
CA GLY A 326 -14.09 -5.25 9.60
C GLY A 326 -12.77 -5.97 9.30
N LYS A 327 -11.64 -5.26 9.20
CA LYS A 327 -10.29 -5.83 8.98
C LYS A 327 -9.97 -6.98 9.94
N SER A 328 -10.03 -6.72 11.25
CA SER A 328 -9.77 -7.70 12.30
C SER A 328 -10.77 -8.87 12.27
N SER A 329 -12.04 -8.61 11.92
CA SER A 329 -13.06 -9.65 11.75
C SER A 329 -12.74 -10.59 10.59
N VAL A 330 -12.28 -10.06 9.44
CA VAL A 330 -11.84 -10.86 8.29
C VAL A 330 -10.69 -11.78 8.70
N ILE A 331 -9.72 -11.28 9.46
CA ILE A 331 -8.59 -12.09 9.92
C ILE A 331 -9.05 -13.22 10.85
N ASN A 332 -9.96 -12.92 11.79
CA ASN A 332 -10.54 -13.93 12.68
C ASN A 332 -11.30 -15.02 11.90
N THR A 333 -12.05 -14.64 10.87
CA THR A 333 -12.74 -15.58 9.96
C THR A 333 -11.76 -16.46 9.19
N LEU A 334 -10.66 -15.88 8.67
CA LEU A 334 -9.61 -16.64 8.00
C LEU A 334 -8.96 -17.65 8.94
N ARG A 335 -8.77 -17.28 10.20
CA ARG A 335 -8.22 -18.15 11.25
C ARG A 335 -9.24 -19.11 11.87
N SER A 336 -10.54 -18.94 11.60
CA SER A 336 -11.63 -19.67 12.27
C SER A 336 -11.58 -19.58 13.80
N LYS A 337 -10.99 -18.52 14.36
CA LYS A 337 -10.89 -18.29 15.80
C LYS A 337 -10.72 -16.81 16.09
N SER A 338 -11.11 -16.38 17.27
CA SER A 338 -10.89 -15.00 17.75
C SER A 338 -9.41 -14.81 18.09
N VAL A 339 -8.66 -14.12 17.23
CA VAL A 339 -7.24 -13.76 17.42
C VAL A 339 -7.09 -12.26 17.66
N CYS A 340 -7.69 -11.46 16.79
CA CYS A 340 -7.76 -10.02 16.94
C CYS A 340 -8.95 -9.64 17.84
N LYS A 341 -8.77 -8.61 18.67
CA LYS A 341 -9.88 -7.97 19.36
C LYS A 341 -10.77 -7.25 18.34
N VAL A 342 -12.09 -7.38 18.52
CA VAL A 342 -13.10 -6.77 17.64
C VAL A 342 -14.14 -6.11 18.53
N ALA A 343 -14.49 -4.88 18.21
CA ALA A 343 -15.56 -4.12 18.84
C ALA A 343 -16.33 -3.35 17.75
N PRO A 344 -17.60 -2.97 17.99
CA PRO A 344 -18.36 -2.08 17.10
C PRO A 344 -17.87 -0.63 17.14
N ILE A 345 -16.90 -0.35 18.01
CA ILE A 345 -16.33 0.97 18.30
C ILE A 345 -15.07 1.17 17.42
N PRO A 346 -14.91 2.32 16.73
CA PRO A 346 -13.69 2.62 16.00
C PRO A 346 -12.49 2.74 16.93
N GLY A 347 -11.30 2.35 16.45
CA GLY A 347 -10.04 2.50 17.19
C GLY A 347 -9.71 1.37 18.17
N GLU A 348 -10.38 0.23 18.09
CA GLU A 348 -10.04 -0.97 18.86
C GLU A 348 -8.62 -1.47 18.55
N THR A 349 -8.28 -1.58 17.26
CA THR A 349 -6.93 -1.93 16.81
C THR A 349 -6.06 -0.67 16.79
N LYS A 350 -5.09 -0.58 17.71
CA LYS A 350 -4.21 0.59 17.89
C LYS A 350 -2.79 0.42 17.33
N VAL A 351 -2.35 -0.81 17.16
CA VAL A 351 -0.98 -1.17 16.76
C VAL A 351 -1.07 -2.35 15.80
N TRP A 352 -0.18 -2.38 14.80
CA TRP A 352 -0.10 -3.51 13.89
C TRP A 352 0.29 -4.81 14.61
N GLN A 353 -0.15 -5.94 14.07
CA GLN A 353 0.16 -7.26 14.64
C GLN A 353 0.31 -8.32 13.55
N TYR A 354 1.27 -9.22 13.73
CA TYR A 354 1.51 -10.37 12.86
C TYR A 354 0.71 -11.59 13.32
N ILE A 355 -0.02 -12.19 12.39
CA ILE A 355 -0.86 -13.35 12.63
C ILE A 355 -0.51 -14.43 11.62
N THR A 356 -0.10 -15.59 12.12
CA THR A 356 0.28 -16.71 11.26
C THR A 356 -0.99 -17.42 10.74
N LEU A 357 -1.22 -17.44 9.42
CA LEU A 357 -2.32 -18.22 8.84
C LEU A 357 -1.86 -19.65 8.50
N THR A 358 -0.75 -19.75 7.75
CA THR A 358 -0.06 -21.01 7.43
C THR A 358 1.44 -20.81 7.59
N LYS A 359 2.26 -21.87 7.43
CA LYS A 359 3.73 -21.75 7.46
C LYS A 359 4.31 -20.79 6.40
N LYS A 360 3.57 -20.58 5.29
CA LYS A 360 3.99 -19.73 4.16
C LYS A 360 3.24 -18.39 4.07
N ILE A 361 2.20 -18.16 4.88
CA ILE A 361 1.36 -16.96 4.77
C ILE A 361 1.20 -16.34 6.16
N PHE A 362 1.69 -15.11 6.28
CA PHE A 362 1.48 -14.24 7.42
C PHE A 362 0.46 -13.16 7.08
N LEU A 363 -0.43 -12.86 8.02
CA LEU A 363 -1.40 -11.78 7.93
C LEU A 363 -0.95 -10.65 8.85
N ILE A 364 -1.14 -9.41 8.43
CA ILE A 364 -0.82 -8.22 9.21
C ILE A 364 -2.11 -7.42 9.37
N ASP A 365 -2.54 -7.22 10.61
CA ASP A 365 -3.66 -6.34 10.94
C ASP A 365 -3.14 -4.91 11.12
N CYS A 366 -3.85 -3.92 10.59
CA CYS A 366 -3.49 -2.50 10.65
C CYS A 366 -4.59 -1.71 11.39
N PRO A 367 -4.24 -0.67 12.17
CA PRO A 367 -5.23 0.30 12.62
C PRO A 367 -6.01 0.90 11.43
N GLY A 368 -7.26 1.31 11.68
CA GLY A 368 -8.05 2.03 10.67
C GLY A 368 -7.48 3.41 10.41
N VAL A 369 -7.32 3.77 9.13
CA VAL A 369 -6.80 5.07 8.71
C VAL A 369 -7.92 5.84 8.03
N VAL A 370 -8.06 7.11 8.40
CA VAL A 370 -8.95 8.07 7.75
C VAL A 370 -8.07 9.04 6.99
N TYR A 371 -8.43 9.31 5.73
CA TYR A 371 -7.66 10.17 4.85
C TYR A 371 -8.22 11.59 4.92
N GLN A 372 -7.33 12.59 4.84
CA GLN A 372 -7.72 13.99 4.74
C GLN A 372 -8.22 14.28 3.33
N ASN A 373 -9.50 13.98 3.11
CA ASN A 373 -10.24 14.51 1.98
C ASN A 373 -11.06 15.71 2.48
N ASN A 374 -11.53 16.56 1.56
CA ASN A 374 -12.48 17.64 1.85
C ASN A 374 -13.89 17.07 2.12
N ASP A 375 -13.98 15.98 2.89
CA ASP A 375 -15.21 15.34 3.31
C ASP A 375 -15.89 16.22 4.36
N SER A 376 -17.22 16.28 4.31
CA SER A 376 -18.01 16.96 5.33
C SER A 376 -18.02 16.17 6.65
N GLU A 377 -18.34 16.83 7.76
CA GLU A 377 -18.42 16.15 9.06
C GLU A 377 -19.46 15.01 9.04
N THR A 378 -20.57 15.21 8.32
CA THR A 378 -21.63 14.21 8.15
C THR A 378 -21.11 12.97 7.43
N ASP A 379 -20.31 13.13 6.37
CA ASP A 379 -19.69 12.01 5.65
C ASP A 379 -18.77 11.19 6.55
N ILE A 380 -17.98 11.86 7.40
CA ILE A 380 -17.05 11.20 8.33
C ILE A 380 -17.82 10.38 9.38
N VAL A 381 -18.95 10.90 9.89
CA VAL A 381 -19.84 10.19 10.82
C VAL A 381 -20.50 8.98 10.14
N LEU A 382 -21.05 9.15 8.94
CA LEU A 382 -21.75 8.09 8.21
C LEU A 382 -20.84 6.90 7.87
N LYS A 383 -19.55 7.16 7.65
CA LYS A 383 -18.51 6.13 7.45
C LYS A 383 -18.14 5.38 8.74
N GLY A 384 -18.70 5.75 9.90
CA GLY A 384 -18.52 5.07 11.17
C GLY A 384 -17.12 5.25 11.78
N THR A 385 -16.48 6.37 11.50
CA THR A 385 -15.10 6.67 11.96
C THR A 385 -15.05 7.37 13.32
N SER A 386 -16.11 8.09 13.68
CA SER A 386 -16.25 8.78 14.96
C SER A 386 -17.09 7.96 15.94
N ASN A 387 -16.74 8.05 17.22
CA ASN A 387 -17.54 7.47 18.29
C ASN A 387 -18.73 8.39 18.57
N LYS A 388 -19.94 7.82 18.61
CA LYS A 388 -21.15 8.52 19.04
C LYS A 388 -20.93 9.11 20.44
N PHE A 389 -21.21 10.41 20.57
CA PHE A 389 -21.76 11.10 21.73
C PHE A 389 -21.83 10.25 23.01
N ARG A 390 -20.75 10.23 23.78
CA ARG A 390 -20.85 9.93 25.21
C ARG A 390 -20.98 11.28 25.93
N GLY A 391 -22.19 11.64 26.32
CA GLY A 391 -22.49 12.77 27.19
C GLY A 391 -23.15 13.96 26.48
N CYS A 392 -24.47 13.92 26.40
CA CYS A 392 -25.40 15.06 26.46
C CYS A 392 -26.82 14.50 26.43
N CYS A 393 -27.23 13.89 27.53
CA CYS A 393 -28.60 13.84 28.01
C CYS A 393 -28.58 14.31 29.45
#